data_AF-A0A914C5R8-F1
#
_entry.id   AF-A0A914C5R8-F1
#
_cell.length_a   1.000
_cell.length_b   1.000
_cell.length_c   1.000
_cell.angle_alpha   90.00
_cell.angle_beta   90.00
_cell.angle_gamma   90.00
#
_symmetry.space_group_name_H-M   'P 1'
#
loop_
_entity.id
_entity.type
_entity.pdbx_description
1 polymer ?
#
loop_
_entity_poly.entity_id
_entity_poly.type
_entity_poly.pdbx_seq_one_letter_code
_entity_poly.pdbx_strand_id
1 'polypeptide(L)'
;MNILLQRFLKSFFIFILFLTLGRCGVGENPMDMQTFAGIINGIGYVLENPIDTIEIPADLFMGKWYQIYKEAINFDVYRTQMYCPIAYFKPNSVMGEDGFSLEEAYRVTSKNGPIDTFKRDLNKVGPGKYWMYTEEYFYPKQFYIIKAGPNYDNATVDSVDIQYLVVTDGSRLSLMVYARDPQQYFQKYNKEVVEFLEKAGFGGKVFWNKPKPLYQGPDCEWPTEREVFMRRALKNYEVNRKAANATEPSPSAIADLLKNPQLALQKLVQMH
;
A
#
# COMPACT_ATOMS: atom_id res chain seq x y z
N MET A 1 -4.64 -27.65 -13.76
CA MET A 1 -3.37 -27.02 -14.20
C MET A 1 -2.25 -28.04 -14.04
N ASN A 2 -1.57 -28.42 -15.12
CA ASN A 2 -0.82 -29.67 -15.26
C ASN A 2 0.38 -29.80 -14.30
N ILE A 3 0.49 -30.95 -13.61
CA ILE A 3 1.59 -31.35 -12.71
C ILE A 3 2.96 -31.24 -13.41
N LEU A 4 3.00 -31.44 -14.73
CA LEU A 4 4.19 -31.24 -15.56
C LEU A 4 4.66 -29.78 -15.61
N LEU A 5 3.74 -28.82 -15.69
CA LEU A 5 4.07 -27.39 -15.73
C LEU A 5 4.66 -26.94 -14.39
N GLN A 6 4.14 -27.48 -13.29
CA GLN A 6 4.61 -27.20 -11.94
C GLN A 6 6.02 -27.76 -11.67
N ARG A 7 6.34 -28.94 -12.21
CA ARG A 7 7.69 -29.51 -12.17
C ARG A 7 8.67 -28.74 -13.04
N PHE A 8 8.23 -28.28 -14.20
CA PHE A 8 9.07 -27.50 -15.13
C PHE A 8 9.41 -26.12 -14.56
N LEU A 9 8.44 -25.42 -13.96
CA LEU A 9 8.68 -24.14 -13.27
C LEU A 9 9.60 -24.30 -12.06
N LYS A 10 9.46 -25.38 -11.27
CA LYS A 10 10.38 -25.67 -10.15
C LYS A 10 11.82 -25.87 -10.62
N SER A 11 12.05 -26.70 -11.65
CA SER A 11 13.40 -26.92 -12.19
C SER A 11 13.98 -25.67 -12.85
N PHE A 12 13.15 -24.87 -13.55
CA PHE A 12 13.59 -23.64 -14.19
C PHE A 12 14.00 -22.57 -13.16
N PHE A 13 13.28 -22.46 -12.05
CA PHE A 13 13.62 -21.52 -10.98
C PHE A 13 14.90 -21.92 -10.22
N ILE A 14 15.10 -23.23 -9.98
CA ILE A 14 16.34 -23.75 -9.38
C ILE A 14 17.54 -23.48 -10.31
N PHE A 15 17.37 -23.65 -11.62
CA PHE A 15 18.44 -23.40 -12.61
C PHE A 15 18.82 -21.92 -12.70
N ILE A 16 17.84 -21.01 -12.66
CA ILE A 16 18.10 -19.56 -12.63
C ILE A 16 18.81 -19.14 -11.33
N LEU A 17 18.46 -19.74 -10.19
CA LEU A 17 19.13 -19.49 -8.91
C LEU A 17 20.61 -19.92 -8.91
N PHE A 18 20.92 -21.04 -9.58
CA PHE A 18 22.30 -21.49 -9.73
C PHE A 18 23.13 -20.61 -10.67
N LEU A 19 22.50 -20.00 -11.69
CA LEU A 19 23.17 -19.09 -12.62
C LEU A 19 23.51 -17.73 -12.00
N THR A 20 22.79 -17.26 -10.98
CA THR A 20 23.09 -15.99 -10.29
C THR A 20 24.11 -16.12 -9.17
N LEU A 21 24.30 -17.33 -8.61
CA LEU A 21 25.32 -17.60 -7.57
C LEU A 21 26.76 -17.66 -8.11
N GLY A 22 26.96 -17.73 -9.44
CA GLY A 22 28.28 -17.77 -10.07
C GLY A 22 28.97 -16.41 -10.26
N ARG A 23 28.33 -15.30 -9.88
CA ARG A 23 28.88 -13.94 -10.01
C ARG A 23 28.65 -13.10 -8.75
N CYS A 24 29.14 -13.57 -7.60
CA CYS A 24 29.42 -12.66 -6.49
C CYS A 24 30.91 -12.30 -6.55
N GLY A 25 31.19 -11.02 -6.82
CA GLY A 25 32.52 -10.46 -6.64
C GLY A 25 32.93 -10.55 -5.16
N VAL A 26 34.20 -10.82 -4.93
CA VAL A 26 34.80 -10.82 -3.59
C VAL A 26 34.62 -9.43 -2.97
N GLY A 27 33.76 -9.30 -1.97
CA GLY A 27 33.61 -8.06 -1.19
C GLY A 27 32.19 -7.69 -0.73
N GLU A 28 31.14 -8.31 -1.28
CA GLU A 28 29.77 -8.07 -0.80
C GLU A 28 29.36 -9.18 0.18
N ASN A 29 28.86 -8.79 1.36
CA ASN A 29 28.46 -9.72 2.42
C ASN A 29 27.61 -10.85 1.85
N PRO A 30 28.02 -12.13 1.98
CA PRO A 30 27.18 -13.24 1.56
C PRO A 30 25.88 -13.13 2.34
N MET A 31 24.77 -12.99 1.61
CA MET A 31 23.44 -13.06 2.19
C MET A 31 23.38 -14.30 3.08
N ASP A 32 23.22 -14.07 4.39
CA ASP A 32 23.36 -15.07 5.44
C ASP A 32 22.51 -16.31 5.14
N MET A 33 23.09 -17.51 5.26
CA MET A 33 22.45 -18.77 4.87
C MET A 33 21.16 -19.00 5.68
N GLN A 34 21.10 -18.47 6.89
CA GLN A 34 19.93 -18.47 7.77
C GLN A 34 18.85 -17.52 7.25
N THR A 35 19.24 -16.38 6.68
CA THR A 35 18.33 -15.46 5.97
C THR A 35 17.75 -16.16 4.74
N PHE A 36 18.59 -16.82 3.93
CA PHE A 36 18.16 -17.59 2.76
C PHE A 36 17.26 -18.78 3.09
N ALA A 37 17.57 -19.54 4.15
CA ALA A 37 16.72 -20.60 4.66
C ALA A 37 15.38 -20.05 5.19
N GLY A 38 15.40 -18.87 5.83
CA GLY A 38 14.20 -18.11 6.16
C GLY A 38 13.35 -17.85 4.92
N ILE A 39 13.96 -17.35 3.84
CA ILE A 39 13.27 -17.04 2.57
C ILE A 39 12.51 -18.24 2.01
N ILE A 40 13.21 -19.36 1.84
CA ILE A 40 12.64 -20.56 1.25
C ILE A 40 11.53 -21.14 2.14
N ASN A 41 11.75 -21.18 3.45
CA ASN A 41 10.75 -21.70 4.39
C ASN A 41 9.49 -20.82 4.46
N GLY A 42 9.61 -19.49 4.34
CA GLY A 42 8.43 -18.62 4.31
C GLY A 42 7.61 -18.75 3.05
N ILE A 43 8.26 -18.83 1.88
CA ILE A 43 7.54 -19.03 0.62
C ILE A 43 6.82 -20.38 0.63
N GLY A 44 7.47 -21.44 1.13
CA GLY A 44 6.83 -22.74 1.32
C GLY A 44 5.61 -22.66 2.25
N TYR A 45 5.75 -22.00 3.40
CA TYR A 45 4.67 -21.86 4.38
C TYR A 45 3.47 -21.05 3.85
N VAL A 46 3.72 -19.99 3.07
CA VAL A 46 2.65 -19.22 2.41
C VAL A 46 1.92 -20.10 1.37
N LEU A 47 2.65 -20.90 0.58
CA LEU A 47 2.05 -21.78 -0.43
C LEU A 47 1.25 -22.95 0.18
N GLU A 48 1.63 -23.43 1.36
CA GLU A 48 0.96 -24.54 2.05
C GLU A 48 -0.35 -24.14 2.76
N ASN A 49 -0.53 -22.86 3.08
CA ASN A 49 -1.70 -22.35 3.80
C ASN A 49 -2.55 -21.47 2.87
N PRO A 50 -3.45 -22.02 2.04
CA PRO A 50 -4.31 -21.20 1.20
C PRO A 50 -5.22 -20.31 2.06
N ILE A 51 -5.43 -19.07 1.61
CA ILE A 51 -6.37 -18.14 2.23
C ILE A 51 -7.47 -17.84 1.23
N ASP A 52 -8.70 -18.08 1.65
CA ASP A 52 -9.87 -17.69 0.89
C ASP A 52 -10.25 -16.23 1.19
N THR A 53 -10.77 -15.56 0.17
CA THR A 53 -11.32 -14.21 0.33
C THR A 53 -12.76 -14.30 0.83
N ILE A 54 -13.14 -13.34 1.67
CA ILE A 54 -14.49 -13.22 2.19
C ILE A 54 -15.21 -12.08 1.49
N GLU A 55 -16.48 -12.28 1.16
CA GLU A 55 -17.29 -11.23 0.58
C GLU A 55 -18.02 -10.50 1.68
N ILE A 56 -17.94 -9.17 1.66
CA ILE A 56 -18.65 -8.30 2.58
C ILE A 56 -19.46 -7.33 1.74
N PRO A 57 -20.76 -7.19 1.98
CA PRO A 57 -21.55 -6.10 1.43
C PRO A 57 -20.90 -4.74 1.74
N ALA A 58 -20.81 -3.88 0.73
CA ALA A 58 -20.06 -2.63 0.79
C ALA A 58 -20.54 -1.72 1.93
N ASP A 59 -21.86 -1.64 2.11
CA ASP A 59 -22.56 -0.88 3.14
C ASP A 59 -22.12 -1.22 4.58
N LEU A 60 -21.78 -2.48 4.88
CA LEU A 60 -21.39 -2.91 6.23
C LEU A 60 -20.01 -2.38 6.65
N PHE A 61 -19.13 -2.07 5.70
CA PHE A 61 -17.77 -1.63 6.01
C PHE A 61 -17.43 -0.21 5.55
N MET A 62 -18.40 0.58 5.11
CA MET A 62 -18.16 1.99 4.79
C MET A 62 -17.80 2.83 6.03
N GLY A 63 -17.22 4.00 5.79
CA GLY A 63 -16.93 5.01 6.80
C GLY A 63 -15.50 4.94 7.34
N LYS A 64 -15.33 5.33 8.60
CA LYS A 64 -14.02 5.55 9.21
C LYS A 64 -13.38 4.26 9.71
N TRP A 65 -12.09 4.12 9.43
CA TRP A 65 -11.23 3.01 9.82
C TRP A 65 -9.84 3.47 10.22
N TYR A 66 -9.21 2.77 11.16
CA TYR A 66 -7.86 3.02 11.61
C TYR A 66 -6.96 1.87 11.20
N GLN A 67 -5.89 2.16 10.46
CA GLN A 67 -4.94 1.13 10.10
C GLN A 67 -4.04 0.81 11.31
N ILE A 68 -4.09 -0.43 11.77
CA ILE A 68 -3.45 -0.84 13.03
C ILE A 68 -2.26 -1.77 12.82
N TYR A 69 -2.24 -2.51 11.71
CA TYR A 69 -1.08 -3.27 11.27
C TYR A 69 -0.77 -2.99 9.81
N LYS A 70 0.53 -3.10 9.50
CA LYS A 70 1.04 -3.30 8.15
C LYS A 70 2.15 -4.32 8.13
N GLU A 71 2.49 -4.85 6.96
CA GLU A 71 3.72 -5.62 6.82
C GLU A 71 4.98 -4.77 6.66
N ALA A 72 6.15 -5.41 6.76
CA ALA A 72 7.43 -4.76 6.54
C ALA A 72 7.62 -4.39 5.05
N ILE A 73 7.17 -5.25 4.14
CA ILE A 73 6.93 -4.91 2.73
C ILE A 73 5.43 -4.67 2.64
N ASN A 74 5.01 -3.43 2.42
CA ASN A 74 3.59 -3.08 2.35
C ASN A 74 3.21 -2.76 0.90
N PHE A 75 1.91 -2.59 0.65
CA PHE A 75 1.40 -2.05 -0.60
C PHE A 75 2.14 -0.77 -1.03
N ASP A 76 2.59 0.02 -0.07
CA ASP A 76 3.32 1.26 -0.31
C ASP A 76 4.77 1.15 0.17
N VAL A 77 5.66 0.76 -0.75
CA VAL A 77 7.11 0.67 -0.50
C VAL A 77 7.73 2.03 -0.12
N TYR A 78 7.10 3.13 -0.51
CA TYR A 78 7.56 4.49 -0.20
C TYR A 78 7.12 4.97 1.19
N ARG A 79 6.16 4.31 1.83
CA ARG A 79 5.57 4.71 3.12
C ARG A 79 6.06 3.82 4.26
N THR A 80 7.36 3.89 4.52
CA THR A 80 8.02 3.05 5.52
C THR A 80 7.63 3.42 6.95
N GLN A 81 7.38 4.70 7.24
CA GLN A 81 6.98 5.19 8.57
C GLN A 81 5.62 5.89 8.51
N MET A 82 4.67 5.40 9.31
CA MET A 82 3.32 5.95 9.41
C MET A 82 2.92 6.04 10.88
N TYR A 83 2.42 7.19 11.29
CA TYR A 83 1.88 7.43 12.62
C TYR A 83 0.41 7.86 12.51
N CYS A 84 -0.43 7.37 13.42
CA CYS A 84 -1.86 7.69 13.49
C CYS A 84 -2.60 7.55 12.14
N PRO A 85 -2.41 6.46 11.37
CA PRO A 85 -3.04 6.33 10.06
C PRO A 85 -4.57 6.14 10.19
N ILE A 86 -5.30 6.80 9.32
CA ILE A 86 -6.76 6.76 9.21
C ILE A 86 -7.16 6.60 7.75
N ALA A 87 -8.24 5.87 7.52
CA ALA A 87 -8.81 5.60 6.22
C ALA A 87 -10.32 5.84 6.24
N TYR A 88 -10.83 6.54 5.23
CA TYR A 88 -12.25 6.79 5.03
C TYR A 88 -12.73 6.03 3.79
N PHE A 89 -13.53 4.99 4.01
CA PHE A 89 -14.09 4.13 2.98
C PHE A 89 -15.39 4.76 2.48
N LYS A 90 -15.47 4.99 1.16
CA LYS A 90 -16.60 5.68 0.52
C LYS A 90 -17.08 4.92 -0.70
N PRO A 91 -18.40 4.79 -0.93
CA PRO A 91 -18.90 4.23 -2.17
C PRO A 91 -18.41 5.07 -3.35
N ASN A 92 -18.02 4.41 -4.44
CA ASN A 92 -17.56 5.06 -5.65
C ASN A 92 -18.13 4.36 -6.89
N SER A 93 -19.21 4.92 -7.42
CA SER A 93 -19.91 4.40 -8.60
C SER A 93 -19.06 4.42 -9.88
N VAL A 94 -18.00 5.23 -9.94
CA VAL A 94 -17.07 5.24 -11.08
C VAL A 94 -16.31 3.91 -11.17
N MET A 95 -16.11 3.22 -10.04
CA MET A 95 -15.39 1.95 -9.98
C MET A 95 -16.29 0.73 -10.21
N GLY A 96 -17.54 0.94 -10.63
CA GLY A 96 -18.51 -0.12 -10.87
C GLY A 96 -19.41 -0.42 -9.67
N GLU A 97 -20.20 -1.49 -9.78
CA GLU A 97 -21.05 -2.00 -8.71
C GLU A 97 -20.20 -2.48 -7.53
N ASP A 98 -20.58 -2.11 -6.31
CA ASP A 98 -19.80 -2.31 -5.07
C ASP A 98 -18.37 -1.75 -5.10
N GLY A 99 -18.06 -0.87 -6.06
CA GLY A 99 -16.81 -0.13 -6.12
C GLY A 99 -16.73 0.92 -5.01
N PHE A 100 -15.53 1.14 -4.47
CA PHE A 100 -15.32 2.10 -3.38
C PHE A 100 -13.96 2.78 -3.44
N SER A 101 -13.83 3.90 -2.73
CA SER A 101 -12.58 4.64 -2.56
C SER A 101 -12.15 4.62 -1.11
N LEU A 102 -10.84 4.58 -0.88
CA LEU A 102 -10.23 4.91 0.41
C LEU A 102 -9.58 6.27 0.29
N GLU A 103 -9.98 7.19 1.14
CA GLU A 103 -9.24 8.43 1.39
C GLU A 103 -8.46 8.28 2.68
N GLU A 104 -7.13 8.27 2.56
CA GLU A 104 -6.24 7.90 3.66
C GLU A 104 -5.38 9.09 4.07
N ALA A 105 -5.09 9.17 5.36
CA ALA A 105 -4.22 10.17 5.94
C ALA A 105 -3.39 9.57 7.06
N TYR A 106 -2.18 10.08 7.22
CA TYR A 106 -1.25 9.65 8.26
C TYR A 106 -0.22 10.73 8.51
N ARG A 107 0.44 10.67 9.67
CA ARG A 107 1.54 11.56 10.00
C ARG A 107 2.87 10.92 9.64
N VAL A 108 3.75 11.73 9.04
CA VAL A 108 5.12 11.34 8.67
C VAL A 108 6.12 11.82 9.72
N THR A 109 7.28 11.16 9.80
CA THR A 109 8.40 11.50 10.71
C THR A 109 8.13 11.28 12.20
N SER A 110 6.98 11.71 12.72
CA SER A 110 6.58 11.49 14.12
C SER A 110 5.06 11.55 14.31
N LYS A 111 4.58 11.19 15.50
CA LYS A 111 3.16 11.31 15.89
C LYS A 111 2.59 12.72 15.81
N ASN A 112 3.43 13.77 15.81
CA ASN A 112 3.01 15.17 15.68
C ASN A 112 3.50 15.79 14.36
N GLY A 113 4.04 14.98 13.44
CA GLY A 113 4.57 15.45 12.17
C GLY A 113 3.48 15.89 11.20
N PRO A 114 3.88 16.37 10.01
CA PRO A 114 2.94 16.81 8.99
C PRO A 114 2.08 15.63 8.52
N ILE A 115 0.86 15.97 8.09
CA ILE A 115 -0.10 15.01 7.56
C ILE A 115 0.15 14.85 6.07
N ASP A 116 0.36 13.61 5.63
CA ASP A 116 0.28 13.23 4.22
C ASP A 116 -1.03 12.50 3.95
N THR A 117 -1.51 12.62 2.71
CA THR A 117 -2.81 12.11 2.27
C THR A 117 -2.69 11.44 0.91
N PHE A 118 -3.43 10.36 0.73
CA PHE A 118 -3.47 9.60 -0.53
C PHE A 118 -4.85 8.96 -0.72
N LYS A 119 -5.14 8.52 -1.94
CA LYS A 119 -6.42 7.91 -2.29
C LYS A 119 -6.19 6.66 -3.09
N ARG A 120 -7.07 5.70 -2.86
CA ARG A 120 -7.11 4.45 -3.58
C ARG A 120 -8.52 4.20 -4.06
N ASP A 121 -8.65 3.82 -5.31
CA ASP A 121 -9.93 3.52 -5.95
C ASP A 121 -10.00 2.02 -6.22
N LEU A 122 -11.06 1.36 -5.78
CA LEU A 122 -11.19 -0.09 -5.78
C LEU A 122 -12.36 -0.53 -6.66
N ASN A 123 -12.03 -1.33 -7.67
CA ASN A 123 -12.99 -2.02 -8.54
C ASN A 123 -13.16 -3.47 -8.08
N LYS A 124 -14.39 -3.91 -7.83
CA LYS A 124 -14.70 -5.30 -7.46
C LYS A 124 -14.53 -6.23 -8.66
N VAL A 125 -13.78 -7.31 -8.49
CA VAL A 125 -13.56 -8.34 -9.52
C VAL A 125 -13.97 -9.75 -9.09
N GLY A 126 -14.36 -9.91 -7.83
CA GLY A 126 -14.90 -11.15 -7.31
C GLY A 126 -15.19 -11.07 -5.82
N PRO A 127 -15.64 -12.17 -5.20
CA PRO A 127 -15.97 -12.23 -3.78
C PRO A 127 -14.77 -11.79 -2.91
N GLY A 128 -14.86 -10.62 -2.28
CA GLY A 128 -13.76 -10.06 -1.47
C GLY A 128 -12.51 -9.64 -2.25
N LYS A 129 -12.56 -9.58 -3.58
CA LYS A 129 -11.40 -9.30 -4.44
C LYS A 129 -11.59 -8.01 -5.22
N TYR A 130 -10.60 -7.13 -5.13
CA TYR A 130 -10.62 -5.82 -5.77
C TYR A 130 -9.31 -5.54 -6.52
N TRP A 131 -9.42 -4.79 -7.62
CA TRP A 131 -8.29 -4.05 -8.20
C TRP A 131 -8.22 -2.67 -7.59
N MET A 132 -7.07 -2.34 -7.02
CA MET A 132 -6.77 -1.10 -6.33
C MET A 132 -5.89 -0.20 -7.21
N TYR A 133 -6.47 0.92 -7.62
CA TYR A 133 -5.83 1.98 -8.38
C TYR A 133 -5.38 3.08 -7.43
N THR A 134 -4.23 3.68 -7.72
CA THR A 134 -3.65 4.74 -6.88
C THR A 134 -3.15 5.86 -7.78
N GLU A 135 -3.00 7.06 -7.22
CA GLU A 135 -2.46 8.22 -7.95
C GLU A 135 -0.94 8.11 -8.22
N GLU A 136 -0.25 7.13 -7.63
CA GLU A 136 1.22 7.08 -7.57
C GLU A 136 1.83 5.93 -8.38
N TYR A 137 1.07 4.87 -8.64
CA TYR A 137 1.52 3.69 -9.37
C TYR A 137 0.73 3.50 -10.66
N PHE A 138 1.42 3.17 -11.74
CA PHE A 138 0.81 2.94 -13.04
C PHE A 138 -0.02 1.64 -13.10
N TYR A 139 0.41 0.60 -12.37
CA TYR A 139 -0.25 -0.70 -12.39
C TYR A 139 -1.18 -0.87 -11.18
N PRO A 140 -2.42 -1.35 -11.38
CA PRO A 140 -3.32 -1.64 -10.27
C PRO A 140 -2.76 -2.79 -9.41
N LYS A 141 -2.96 -2.69 -8.11
CA LYS A 141 -2.60 -3.73 -7.14
C LYS A 141 -3.82 -4.54 -6.74
N GLN A 142 -3.62 -5.75 -6.25
CA GLN A 142 -4.72 -6.59 -5.77
C GLN A 142 -5.05 -6.23 -4.32
N PHE A 143 -6.32 -6.06 -3.99
CA PHE A 143 -6.78 -5.80 -2.63
C PHE A 143 -7.82 -6.85 -2.26
N TYR A 144 -7.45 -7.78 -1.39
CA TYR A 144 -8.22 -8.96 -1.03
C TYR A 144 -8.59 -8.91 0.44
N ILE A 145 -9.88 -8.94 0.75
CA ILE A 145 -10.38 -9.03 2.11
C ILE A 145 -10.42 -10.50 2.50
N ILE A 146 -9.69 -10.86 3.55
CA ILE A 146 -9.49 -12.26 3.95
C ILE A 146 -10.07 -12.59 5.32
N LYS A 147 -10.37 -11.57 6.13
CA LYS A 147 -11.07 -11.74 7.40
C LYS A 147 -11.76 -10.45 7.80
N ALA A 148 -12.91 -10.59 8.44
CA ALA A 148 -13.63 -9.54 9.12
C ALA A 148 -14.15 -10.08 10.45
N GLY A 149 -14.52 -9.19 11.36
CA GLY A 149 -15.13 -9.61 12.60
C GLY A 149 -15.47 -8.46 13.54
N PRO A 150 -16.00 -8.77 14.73
CA PRO A 150 -16.19 -10.13 15.26
C PRO A 150 -17.29 -10.92 14.53
N ASN A 151 -17.18 -12.26 14.54
CA ASN A 151 -18.21 -13.21 14.09
C ASN A 151 -18.72 -13.05 12.65
N TYR A 152 -17.95 -12.43 11.76
CA TYR A 152 -18.32 -12.35 10.36
C TYR A 152 -18.09 -13.69 9.65
N ASP A 153 -19.15 -14.17 9.00
CA ASP A 153 -19.19 -15.33 8.11
C ASP A 153 -20.07 -14.93 6.91
N ASN A 154 -19.71 -15.37 5.70
CA ASN A 154 -20.53 -15.22 4.49
C ASN A 154 -21.98 -15.71 4.67
N ALA A 155 -22.26 -16.59 5.64
CA ALA A 155 -23.61 -17.07 5.94
C ALA A 155 -24.44 -16.15 6.87
N THR A 156 -23.81 -15.22 7.58
CA THR A 156 -24.46 -14.40 8.63
C THR A 156 -24.39 -12.91 8.26
N VAL A 157 -25.16 -12.51 7.25
CA VAL A 157 -25.04 -11.19 6.60
C VAL A 157 -25.85 -10.09 7.29
N ASP A 158 -26.96 -10.42 7.97
CA ASP A 158 -28.04 -9.43 8.17
C ASP A 158 -27.93 -8.50 9.40
N SER A 159 -26.86 -8.55 10.22
CA SER A 159 -26.69 -7.58 11.34
C SER A 159 -25.31 -7.64 12.05
N VAL A 160 -24.24 -8.03 11.34
CA VAL A 160 -22.93 -8.15 11.98
C VAL A 160 -22.23 -6.79 12.02
N ASP A 161 -21.97 -6.31 13.24
CA ASP A 161 -21.17 -5.11 13.47
C ASP A 161 -19.69 -5.43 13.27
N ILE A 162 -19.15 -5.05 12.11
CA ILE A 162 -17.76 -5.30 11.74
C ILE A 162 -16.85 -4.26 12.39
N GLN A 163 -16.02 -4.74 13.31
CA GLN A 163 -15.06 -3.97 14.11
C GLN A 163 -13.64 -4.00 13.57
N TYR A 164 -13.28 -5.00 12.75
CA TYR A 164 -11.98 -5.07 12.09
C TYR A 164 -12.06 -5.75 10.71
N LEU A 165 -11.08 -5.42 9.86
CA LEU A 165 -10.85 -6.03 8.55
C LEU A 165 -9.38 -6.41 8.42
N VAL A 166 -9.12 -7.56 7.81
CA VAL A 166 -7.79 -8.01 7.41
C VAL A 166 -7.75 -8.08 5.90
N VAL A 167 -6.78 -7.38 5.33
CA VAL A 167 -6.63 -7.21 3.89
C VAL A 167 -5.21 -7.61 3.47
N THR A 168 -5.11 -8.32 2.36
CA THR A 168 -3.85 -8.71 1.72
C THR A 168 -3.87 -8.44 0.22
N ASP A 169 -2.73 -8.57 -0.44
CA ASP A 169 -2.66 -8.74 -1.89
C ASP A 169 -2.71 -10.22 -2.29
N GLY A 170 -2.85 -10.53 -3.58
CA GLY A 170 -2.93 -11.91 -4.05
C GLY A 170 -1.62 -12.68 -4.00
N SER A 171 -0.49 -11.99 -3.80
CA SER A 171 0.81 -12.63 -3.56
C SER A 171 1.12 -12.83 -2.07
N ARG A 172 0.30 -12.27 -1.16
CA ARG A 172 0.47 -12.31 0.30
C ARG A 172 1.82 -11.77 0.75
N LEU A 173 2.23 -10.70 0.09
CA LEU A 173 3.42 -9.90 0.38
C LEU A 173 3.06 -8.53 0.94
N SER A 174 1.77 -8.20 1.04
CA SER A 174 1.30 -6.97 1.65
C SER A 174 0.12 -7.26 2.56
N LEU A 175 0.18 -6.74 3.77
CA LEU A 175 -0.87 -6.84 4.78
C LEU A 175 -1.28 -5.46 5.28
N MET A 176 -2.59 -5.29 5.44
CA MET A 176 -3.20 -4.19 6.16
C MET A 176 -4.28 -4.72 7.08
N VAL A 177 -4.26 -4.29 8.34
CA VAL A 177 -5.37 -4.54 9.25
C VAL A 177 -5.99 -3.20 9.61
N TYR A 178 -7.31 -3.12 9.47
CA TYR A 178 -8.11 -1.96 9.82
C TYR A 178 -8.99 -2.29 11.03
N ALA A 179 -9.21 -1.31 11.90
CA ALA A 179 -10.13 -1.40 13.03
C ALA A 179 -11.03 -0.17 13.12
N ARG A 180 -12.25 -0.34 13.65
CA ARG A 180 -13.18 0.78 13.93
C ARG A 180 -12.71 1.63 15.11
N ASP A 181 -12.16 0.99 16.13
CA ASP A 181 -11.60 1.61 17.32
C ASP A 181 -10.27 0.92 17.67
N PRO A 182 -9.13 1.64 17.65
CA PRO A 182 -7.83 1.04 17.96
C PRO A 182 -7.73 0.50 19.39
N GLN A 183 -8.27 1.22 20.38
CA GLN A 183 -8.19 0.83 21.78
C GLN A 183 -9.00 -0.43 22.05
N GLN A 184 -10.24 -0.48 21.57
CA GLN A 184 -11.08 -1.66 21.66
C GLN A 184 -10.46 -2.84 20.92
N TYR A 185 -9.87 -2.61 19.76
CA TYR A 185 -9.19 -3.64 18.99
C TYR A 185 -8.06 -4.28 19.78
N PHE A 186 -7.14 -3.49 20.34
CA PHE A 186 -6.00 -4.02 21.09
C PHE A 186 -6.43 -4.76 22.35
N GLN A 187 -7.55 -4.38 22.95
CA GLN A 187 -8.11 -5.04 24.13
C GLN A 187 -8.84 -6.35 23.82
N LYS A 188 -9.60 -6.42 22.72
CA LYS A 188 -10.56 -7.52 22.47
C LYS A 188 -10.18 -8.43 21.30
N TYR A 189 -9.66 -7.87 20.20
CA TYR A 189 -9.54 -8.58 18.91
C TYR A 189 -8.10 -8.86 18.50
N ASN A 190 -7.12 -8.18 19.11
CA ASN A 190 -5.72 -8.32 18.71
C ASN A 190 -5.20 -9.77 18.79
N LYS A 191 -5.55 -10.50 19.85
CA LYS A 191 -5.11 -11.89 20.02
C LYS A 191 -5.61 -12.79 18.91
N GLU A 192 -6.91 -12.77 18.61
CA GLU A 192 -7.49 -13.62 17.57
C GLU A 192 -6.98 -13.27 16.17
N VAL A 193 -6.74 -11.98 15.90
CA VAL A 193 -6.24 -11.54 14.59
C VAL A 193 -4.77 -11.95 14.42
N VAL A 194 -3.93 -11.79 15.44
CA VAL A 194 -2.53 -12.25 15.39
C VAL A 194 -2.46 -13.77 15.20
N GLU A 195 -3.27 -14.55 15.93
CA GLU A 195 -3.34 -16.00 15.74
C GLU A 195 -3.83 -16.40 14.34
N PHE A 196 -4.79 -15.64 13.78
CA PHE A 196 -5.22 -15.82 12.40
C PHE A 196 -4.09 -15.52 11.41
N LEU A 197 -3.39 -14.39 11.59
CA LEU A 197 -2.29 -13.96 10.73
C LEU A 197 -1.17 -15.02 10.71
N GLU A 198 -0.78 -15.54 11.87
CA GLU A 198 0.21 -16.60 11.98
C GLU A 198 -0.18 -17.86 11.19
N LYS A 199 -1.41 -18.35 11.36
CA LYS A 199 -1.94 -19.49 10.58
C LYS A 199 -2.03 -19.18 9.09
N ALA A 200 -2.36 -17.94 8.77
CA ALA A 200 -2.43 -17.39 7.43
C ALA A 200 -1.05 -17.06 6.84
N GLY A 201 0.06 -17.56 7.37
CA GLY A 201 1.37 -17.39 6.75
C GLY A 201 2.04 -16.03 6.99
N PHE A 202 1.38 -15.14 7.74
CA PHE A 202 1.88 -13.83 8.11
C PHE A 202 2.59 -13.93 9.48
N GLY A 203 3.89 -13.67 9.51
CA GLY A 203 4.70 -13.74 10.72
C GLY A 203 5.51 -15.04 10.92
N GLY A 204 6.20 -15.11 12.06
CA GLY A 204 6.84 -16.31 12.59
C GLY A 204 8.20 -16.72 12.01
N LYS A 205 8.36 -16.80 10.69
CA LYS A 205 9.56 -17.44 10.09
C LYS A 205 10.36 -16.56 9.15
N VAL A 206 9.80 -15.43 8.73
CA VAL A 206 10.35 -14.58 7.68
C VAL A 206 10.17 -13.11 7.99
N PHE A 207 11.27 -12.35 7.95
CA PHE A 207 11.30 -10.99 8.47
C PHE A 207 10.46 -9.99 7.65
N TRP A 208 10.27 -10.21 6.34
CA TRP A 208 9.49 -9.30 5.51
C TRP A 208 7.98 -9.45 5.65
N ASN A 209 7.50 -10.65 5.98
CA ASN A 209 6.07 -10.95 6.11
C ASN A 209 5.56 -10.81 7.55
N LYS A 210 6.33 -10.13 8.41
CA LYS A 210 5.98 -9.95 9.82
C LYS A 210 4.99 -8.79 9.96
N PRO A 211 3.81 -9.00 10.56
CA PRO A 211 2.91 -7.92 10.94
C PRO A 211 3.62 -6.93 11.88
N LYS A 212 3.62 -5.66 11.50
CA LYS A 212 4.17 -4.54 12.28
C LYS A 212 3.00 -3.67 12.76
N PRO A 213 2.84 -3.49 14.08
CA PRO A 213 1.82 -2.59 14.61
C PRO A 213 2.17 -1.15 14.23
N LEU A 214 1.14 -0.38 13.90
CA LEU A 214 1.22 1.06 13.66
C LEU A 214 0.85 1.83 14.93
N TYR A 215 1.45 3.00 15.10
CA TYR A 215 1.19 3.83 16.27
C TYR A 215 -0.24 4.40 16.22
N GLN A 216 -1.07 4.01 17.19
CA GLN A 216 -2.46 4.48 17.37
C GLN A 216 -2.69 4.81 18.87
N GLY A 217 -1.90 5.74 19.40
CA GLY A 217 -1.99 6.17 20.79
C GLY A 217 -3.19 7.09 21.08
N PRO A 218 -3.54 7.30 22.35
CA PRO A 218 -4.62 8.23 22.75
C PRO A 218 -4.30 9.70 22.43
N ASP A 219 -3.03 10.00 22.15
CA ASP A 219 -2.52 11.30 21.73
C ASP A 219 -2.48 11.47 20.20
N CYS A 220 -3.03 10.52 19.45
CA CYS A 220 -3.19 10.67 18.01
C CYS A 220 -4.31 11.68 17.69
N GLU A 221 -3.95 12.74 16.99
CA GLU A 221 -4.89 13.65 16.36
C GLU A 221 -5.11 13.25 14.90
N TRP A 222 -6.27 12.65 14.63
CA TRP A 222 -6.65 12.23 13.28
C TRP A 222 -7.42 13.34 12.54
N PRO A 223 -7.05 13.64 11.29
CA PRO A 223 -7.79 14.61 10.49
C PRO A 223 -9.19 14.11 10.18
N THR A 224 -10.15 15.03 10.12
CA THR A 224 -11.53 14.71 9.69
C THR A 224 -11.56 14.35 8.21
N GLU A 225 -12.59 13.62 7.78
CA GLU A 225 -12.79 13.28 6.37
C GLU A 225 -12.75 14.53 5.45
N ARG A 226 -13.43 15.60 5.86
CA ARG A 226 -13.43 16.87 5.13
C ARG A 226 -12.04 17.48 5.04
N GLU A 227 -11.25 17.39 6.11
CA GLU A 227 -9.87 17.87 6.11
C GLU A 227 -8.99 17.06 5.15
N VAL A 228 -9.12 15.73 5.15
CA VAL A 228 -8.40 14.85 4.21
C VAL A 228 -8.72 15.23 2.77
N PHE A 229 -10.01 15.39 2.45
CA PHE A 229 -10.45 15.83 1.13
C PHE A 229 -9.86 17.19 0.74
N MET A 230 -9.94 18.19 1.62
CA MET A 230 -9.43 19.54 1.35
C MET A 230 -7.90 19.54 1.13
N ARG A 231 -7.14 18.82 1.97
CA ARG A 231 -5.68 18.69 1.83
C ARG A 231 -5.30 18.07 0.47
N ARG A 232 -6.03 17.04 0.04
CA ARG A 232 -5.84 16.40 -1.27
C ARG A 232 -6.16 17.36 -2.41
N ALA A 233 -7.29 18.05 -2.35
CA ALA A 233 -7.69 19.01 -3.37
C ALA A 233 -6.66 20.14 -3.52
N LEU A 234 -6.13 20.66 -2.40
CA LEU A 234 -5.07 21.66 -2.39
C LEU A 234 -3.75 21.12 -2.97
N LYS A 235 -3.33 19.92 -2.56
CA LYS A 235 -2.13 19.25 -3.10
C LYS A 235 -2.20 19.11 -4.62
N ASN A 236 -3.34 18.64 -5.13
CA ASN A 236 -3.56 18.49 -6.57
C ASN A 236 -3.58 19.85 -7.30
N TYR A 237 -4.21 20.87 -6.72
CA TYR A 237 -4.19 22.23 -7.26
C TYR A 237 -2.77 22.79 -7.35
N GLU A 238 -1.96 22.63 -6.30
CA GLU A 238 -0.56 23.08 -6.29
C GLU A 238 0.31 22.35 -7.30
N VAL A 239 0.14 21.04 -7.44
CA VAL A 239 0.85 20.22 -8.44
C VAL A 239 0.48 20.69 -9.85
N ASN A 240 -0.81 20.88 -10.13
CA ASN A 240 -1.27 21.34 -11.44
C ASN A 240 -0.80 22.76 -11.74
N ARG A 241 -0.80 23.67 -10.76
CA ARG A 241 -0.26 25.02 -10.92
C ARG A 241 1.25 25.00 -11.20
N LYS A 242 2.02 24.18 -10.48
CA LYS A 242 3.46 24.01 -10.75
C LYS A 242 3.71 23.43 -12.12
N ALA A 243 2.92 22.46 -12.55
CA ALA A 243 3.00 21.89 -13.89
C ALA A 243 2.70 22.96 -14.96
N ALA A 244 1.64 23.75 -14.78
CA ALA A 244 1.29 24.86 -15.69
C ALA A 244 2.39 25.93 -15.77
N ASN A 245 2.98 26.31 -14.63
CA ASN A 245 4.08 27.26 -14.59
C ASN A 245 5.39 26.69 -15.19
N ALA A 246 5.56 25.37 -15.21
CA ALA A 246 6.68 24.70 -15.89
C ALA A 246 6.48 24.59 -17.41
N THR A 247 5.23 24.67 -17.89
CA THR A 247 4.89 24.77 -19.31
C THR A 247 4.78 26.20 -19.83
N GLU A 248 4.77 27.22 -18.95
CA GLU A 248 5.09 28.58 -19.40
C GLU A 248 6.55 28.57 -19.89
N PRO A 249 6.80 28.95 -21.16
CA PRO A 249 8.16 29.05 -21.63
C PRO A 249 8.85 30.09 -20.74
N SER A 250 9.85 29.67 -19.97
CA SER A 250 10.91 30.56 -19.50
C SER A 250 11.18 31.52 -20.65
N PRO A 251 11.12 32.86 -20.47
CA PRO A 251 11.40 33.80 -21.54
C PRO A 251 12.76 33.40 -22.08
N SER A 252 12.75 32.72 -23.22
CA SER A 252 13.91 31.96 -23.62
C SER A 252 14.94 33.02 -23.97
N ALA A 253 16.15 32.87 -23.44
CA ALA A 253 17.26 33.73 -23.83
C ALA A 253 17.40 33.79 -25.38
N ILE A 254 16.86 32.79 -26.08
CA ILE A 254 16.73 32.68 -27.54
C ILE A 254 15.59 33.56 -28.11
N ALA A 255 14.42 33.66 -27.48
CA ALA A 255 13.33 34.54 -27.93
C ALA A 255 13.68 36.02 -27.77
N ASP A 256 14.41 36.38 -26.71
CA ASP A 256 14.95 37.74 -26.54
C ASP A 256 16.13 38.02 -27.49
N LEU A 257 16.96 37.01 -27.79
CA LEU A 257 18.02 37.07 -28.81
C LEU A 257 17.45 37.28 -30.23
N LEU A 258 16.32 36.67 -30.55
CA LEU A 258 15.66 36.81 -31.86
C LEU A 258 14.94 38.16 -32.01
N LYS A 259 14.42 38.73 -30.92
CA LYS A 259 13.79 40.05 -30.93
C LYS A 259 14.77 41.21 -31.06
N ASN A 260 16.00 41.06 -30.56
CA ASN A 260 17.02 42.11 -30.63
C ASN A 260 18.45 41.53 -30.74
N PRO A 261 18.81 40.97 -31.91
CA PRO A 261 20.10 40.29 -32.10
C PRO A 261 21.30 41.22 -31.86
N GLN A 262 21.16 42.52 -32.10
CA GLN A 262 22.22 43.50 -31.90
C GLN A 262 22.54 43.74 -30.41
N LEU A 263 21.53 43.73 -29.53
CA LEU A 263 21.70 43.97 -28.10
C LEU A 263 22.37 42.77 -27.41
N ALA A 264 22.10 41.56 -27.91
CA ALA A 264 22.72 40.33 -27.43
C ALA A 264 24.18 40.19 -27.88
N LEU A 265 24.50 40.60 -29.11
CA LEU A 265 25.88 40.69 -29.61
C LEU A 265 26.71 41.71 -28.81
N GLN A 266 26.15 42.86 -28.44
CA GLN A 266 26.83 43.83 -27.56
C GLN A 266 27.15 43.25 -26.18
N LYS A 267 26.23 42.49 -25.59
CA LYS A 267 26.46 41.82 -24.29
C LYS A 267 27.51 40.72 -24.36
N LEU A 268 27.63 40.02 -25.50
CA LEU A 268 28.66 39.01 -25.72
C LEU A 268 30.06 39.63 -25.92
N VAL A 269 30.13 40.80 -26.57
CA VAL A 269 31.39 41.54 -26.75
C VAL A 269 31.87 42.20 -25.45
N GLN A 270 30.97 42.52 -24.51
CA GLN A 270 31.30 43.07 -23.20
C GLN A 270 31.69 42.02 -22.13
N MET A 271 31.55 40.73 -22.41
CA MET A 271 31.98 39.62 -21.53
C MET A 271 33.42 39.16 -21.79
N HIS A 272 34.29 40.05 -22.29
CA HIS A 272 35.74 39.88 -22.33
C HIS A 272 36.43 41.10 -21.73
#